data_AF-A0A833PCC3-F1
#
_entry.id   AF-A0A833PCC3-F1
#
_cell.length_a   1.000
_cell.length_b   1.000
_cell.length_c   1.000
_cell.angle_alpha   90.00
_cell.angle_beta   90.00
_cell.angle_gamma   90.00
#
_symmetry.space_group_name_H-M   'P 1'
#
loop_
_entity.id
_entity.type
_entity.pdbx_description
1 polymer ?
#
loop_
_entity_poly.entity_id
_entity_poly.type
_entity_poly.pdbx_seq_one_letter_code
_entity_poly.pdbx_strand_id
1 'polypeptide(L)'
;MYLNERSKVALQQLIQFKKDHSIVSEYLLICPETGEPFFSEETPRNRIVDAMKACGIRHRPAYNCRHTYATMLLMDGINPVFVADQLGHSLQMLMKRYAKWMHGDKNRIEMSKLNTN
;
A
#
# COMPACT_ATOMS: atom_id res chain seq x y z
N MET A 1 9.68 0.57 -7.15
CA MET A 1 8.64 0.75 -6.12
C MET A 1 9.09 1.84 -5.18
N TYR A 2 8.33 2.94 -5.08
CA TYR A 2 8.65 3.99 -4.12
C TYR A 2 8.25 3.54 -2.71
N LEU A 3 9.19 3.57 -1.76
CA LEU A 3 8.93 3.31 -0.34
C LEU A 3 8.99 4.63 0.42
N ASN A 4 7.94 4.95 1.17
CA ASN A 4 7.97 6.10 2.09
C ASN A 4 8.83 5.78 3.32
N GLU A 5 9.09 6.79 4.16
CA GLU A 5 9.96 6.64 5.33
C GLU A 5 9.49 5.54 6.29
N ARG A 6 8.17 5.41 6.52
CA ARG A 6 7.63 4.35 7.39
C ARG A 6 7.91 2.96 6.82
N SER A 7 7.75 2.79 5.51
CA SER A 7 8.06 1.53 4.82
C SER A 7 9.56 1.22 4.82
N LYS A 8 10.43 2.23 4.69
CA LYS A 8 11.89 2.05 4.79
C LYS A 8 12.31 1.60 6.20
N VAL A 9 11.73 2.20 7.24
CA VAL A 9 11.98 1.79 8.63
C VAL A 9 11.52 0.35 8.84
N ALA A 10 10.32 -0.01 8.41
CA ALA A 10 9.83 -1.40 8.51
C ALA A 10 10.75 -2.40 7.77
N LEU A 11 11.22 -2.04 6.57
CA LEU A 11 12.20 -2.84 5.83
C LEU A 11 13.50 -3.05 6.61
N GLN A 12 14.04 -1.99 7.21
CA GLN A 12 15.25 -2.08 8.04
C GLN A 12 15.05 -2.98 9.25
N GLN A 13 13.89 -2.89 9.91
CA GLN A 13 13.56 -3.75 11.05
C GLN A 13 13.46 -5.24 10.64
N LEU A 14 12.89 -5.54 9.48
CA LEU A 14 12.87 -6.91 8.95
C LEU A 14 14.27 -7.44 8.64
N ILE A 15 15.14 -6.60 8.06
CA ILE A 15 16.55 -6.96 7.81
C ILE A 15 17.29 -7.20 9.13
N GLN A 16 17.09 -6.34 10.12
CA GLN A 16 17.72 -6.48 11.42
C GLN A 16 17.25 -7.75 12.13
N PHE A 17 15.94 -8.03 12.11
CA PHE A 17 15.36 -9.26 12.65
C PHE A 17 16.03 -10.51 12.07
N LYS A 18 16.26 -10.56 10.74
CA LYS A 18 16.96 -11.68 10.10
C LYS A 18 18.39 -11.84 10.62
N LYS A 19 19.12 -10.73 10.80
CA LYS A 19 20.50 -10.75 11.33
C LYS A 19 20.54 -11.25 12.77
N ASP A 20 19.65 -10.75 13.62
CA ASP A 20 19.60 -11.09 15.05
C ASP A 20 19.31 -12.58 15.28
N HIS A 21 18.58 -13.20 14.35
CA HIS A 21 18.24 -14.63 14.39
C HIS A 21 19.14 -15.49 13.49
N SER A 22 20.22 -14.93 12.93
CA SER A 22 21.16 -15.63 12.02
C SER A 22 20.48 -16.30 10.80
N ILE A 23 19.41 -15.70 10.29
CA ILE A 23 18.63 -16.26 9.18
C ILE A 23 19.21 -15.81 7.84
N VAL A 24 19.74 -16.77 7.07
CA VAL A 24 20.23 -16.56 5.71
C VAL A 24 19.15 -17.00 4.73
N SER A 25 18.56 -16.04 4.00
CA SER A 25 17.53 -16.30 2.99
C SER A 25 17.54 -15.19 1.95
N GLU A 26 17.28 -15.55 0.68
CA GLU A 26 17.09 -14.60 -0.42
C GLU A 26 15.80 -13.78 -0.24
N TYR A 27 14.80 -14.34 0.46
CA TYR A 27 13.52 -13.68 0.69
C TYR A 27 13.57 -12.77 1.90
N LEU A 28 12.96 -11.58 1.78
CA LEU A 28 12.85 -10.63 2.90
C LEU A 28 11.81 -11.10 3.93
N LEU A 29 10.63 -11.51 3.45
CA LEU A 29 9.54 -11.95 4.31
C LEU A 29 9.69 -13.42 4.62
N ILE A 30 9.94 -13.70 5.90
CA ILE A 30 10.16 -15.03 6.45
C ILE A 30 9.15 -15.32 7.55
N CYS A 31 8.85 -16.59 7.75
CA CYS A 31 8.10 -17.11 8.88
C CYS A 31 9.02 -17.12 10.11
N PRO A 32 8.73 -16.31 11.16
CA PRO A 32 9.61 -16.21 12.33
C PRO A 32 9.90 -17.54 13.04
N GLU A 33 8.95 -18.47 12.99
CA GLU A 33 8.99 -19.74 13.72
C GLU A 33 9.81 -20.80 12.98
N THR A 34 9.89 -20.74 11.64
CA THR A 34 10.62 -21.72 10.83
C THR A 34 11.90 -21.16 10.21
N GLY A 35 12.03 -19.83 10.12
CA GLY A 35 13.10 -19.17 9.38
C GLY A 35 12.98 -19.28 7.85
N GLU A 36 11.94 -19.95 7.35
CA GLU A 36 11.70 -20.15 5.92
C GLU A 36 10.82 -19.05 5.33
N PRO A 37 10.86 -18.81 4.00
CA PRO A 37 9.93 -17.89 3.35
C PRO A 37 8.47 -18.31 3.52
N PHE A 38 7.54 -17.35 3.44
CA PHE A 38 6.12 -17.70 3.32
C PHE A 38 5.83 -18.26 1.92
N PHE A 39 5.41 -19.52 1.85
CA PHE A 39 5.04 -20.19 0.59
C PHE A 39 3.55 -20.10 0.24
N SER A 40 2.72 -19.60 1.17
CA SER A 40 1.28 -19.40 1.00
C SER A 40 0.88 -18.01 1.49
N GLU A 41 -0.22 -17.47 0.94
CA GLU A 41 -0.82 -16.21 1.37
C GLU A 41 -1.55 -16.31 2.72
N GLU A 42 -2.01 -17.50 3.09
CA GLU A 42 -2.87 -17.68 4.26
C GLU A 42 -2.17 -17.29 5.57
N THR A 43 -0.95 -17.77 5.80
CA THR A 43 -0.18 -17.49 7.01
C THR A 43 0.08 -15.99 7.20
N PRO A 44 0.66 -15.25 6.22
CA PRO A 44 0.86 -13.81 6.38
C PRO A 44 -0.46 -13.05 6.49
N ARG A 45 -1.55 -13.48 5.80
CA ARG A 45 -2.87 -12.88 5.95
C ARG A 45 -3.40 -13.01 7.37
N ASN A 46 -3.36 -14.20 7.96
CA ASN A 46 -3.83 -14.43 9.33
C ASN A 46 -3.05 -13.57 10.34
N ARG A 47 -1.73 -13.44 10.16
CA ARG A 47 -0.92 -12.53 10.99
C ARG A 47 -1.33 -11.08 10.89
N ILE A 48 -1.68 -10.60 9.69
CA ILE A 48 -2.21 -9.23 9.50
C ILE A 48 -3.57 -9.09 10.21
N VAL A 49 -4.42 -10.12 10.17
CA VAL A 49 -5.70 -10.15 10.91
C VAL A 49 -5.47 -10.02 12.42
N ASP A 50 -4.52 -10.78 12.96
CA ASP A 50 -4.17 -10.72 14.38
C ASP A 50 -3.57 -9.37 14.77
N ALA A 51 -2.70 -8.79 13.92
CA ALA A 51 -2.14 -7.46 14.13
C ALA A 51 -3.23 -6.38 14.13
N MET A 52 -4.21 -6.45 13.21
CA MET A 52 -5.36 -5.54 13.22
C MET A 52 -6.16 -5.66 14.52
N LYS A 53 -6.42 -6.89 14.98
CA LYS A 53 -7.14 -7.15 16.23
C LYS A 53 -6.40 -6.57 17.44
N ALA A 54 -5.09 -6.78 17.53
CA ALA A 54 -4.24 -6.24 18.59
C ALA A 54 -4.24 -4.70 18.63
N CYS A 55 -4.34 -4.06 17.46
CA CYS A 55 -4.45 -2.60 17.34
C CYS A 55 -5.89 -2.06 17.50
N GLY A 56 -6.88 -2.88 17.83
CA GLY A 56 -8.29 -2.46 17.90
C GLY A 56 -8.92 -2.09 16.55
N ILE A 57 -8.30 -2.49 15.44
CA ILE A 57 -8.77 -2.23 14.08
C ILE A 57 -9.74 -3.33 13.67
N ARG A 58 -10.97 -2.95 13.29
CA ARG A 58 -11.94 -3.90 12.69
C ARG A 58 -11.31 -4.60 11.49
N HIS A 59 -11.55 -5.90 11.34
CA HIS A 59 -11.05 -6.69 10.21
C HIS A 59 -11.21 -5.99 8.85
N ARG A 60 -10.15 -5.99 8.05
CA ARG A 60 -10.13 -5.57 6.64
C ARG A 60 -9.33 -6.59 5.82
N PRO A 61 -9.88 -7.09 4.70
CA PRO A 61 -9.11 -7.87 3.75
C PRO A 61 -7.86 -7.13 3.25
N ALA A 62 -6.76 -7.84 3.02
CA ALA A 62 -5.48 -7.26 2.59
C ALA A 62 -5.58 -6.45 1.28
N TYR A 63 -6.48 -6.86 0.36
CA TYR A 63 -6.68 -6.13 -0.90
C TYR A 63 -7.16 -4.68 -0.70
N ASN A 64 -7.77 -4.35 0.45
CA ASN A 64 -8.18 -2.99 0.77
C ASN A 64 -6.99 -2.05 0.93
N CYS A 65 -5.81 -2.53 1.36
CA CYS A 65 -4.60 -1.72 1.44
C CYS A 65 -4.27 -1.10 0.06
N ARG A 66 -4.43 -1.87 -1.02
CA ARG A 66 -4.25 -1.38 -2.39
C ARG A 66 -5.27 -0.30 -2.75
N HIS A 67 -6.53 -0.47 -2.36
CA HIS A 67 -7.58 0.53 -2.60
C HIS A 67 -7.31 1.83 -1.85
N THR A 68 -6.93 1.74 -0.58
CA THR A 68 -6.59 2.91 0.25
C THR A 68 -5.38 3.64 -0.33
N TYR A 69 -4.31 2.91 -0.68
CA TYR A 69 -3.12 3.50 -1.29
C TYR A 69 -3.44 4.24 -2.59
N ALA A 70 -4.16 3.60 -3.53
CA ALA A 70 -4.57 4.22 -4.79
C ALA A 70 -5.41 5.48 -4.57
N THR A 71 -6.38 5.41 -3.65
CA THR A 71 -7.29 6.52 -3.34
C THR A 71 -6.53 7.70 -2.74
N MET A 72 -5.65 7.45 -1.77
CA MET A 72 -4.84 8.50 -1.14
C MET A 72 -3.95 9.22 -2.16
N LEU A 73 -3.22 8.49 -3.01
CA LEU A 73 -2.37 9.12 -4.03
C LEU A 73 -3.18 10.00 -5.00
N LEU A 74 -4.36 9.54 -5.40
CA LEU A 74 -5.21 10.30 -6.33
C LEU A 74 -5.87 11.52 -5.67
N MET A 75 -6.25 11.42 -4.40
CA MET A 75 -6.73 12.55 -3.61
C MET A 75 -5.63 13.60 -3.42
N ASP A 76 -4.39 13.18 -3.16
CA ASP A 76 -3.20 14.05 -3.09
C ASP A 76 -2.78 14.60 -4.46
N GLY A 77 -3.45 14.17 -5.54
CA GLY A 77 -3.24 14.70 -6.87
C GLY A 77 -2.04 14.18 -7.62
N ILE A 78 -1.48 13.06 -7.17
CA ILE A 78 -0.42 12.36 -7.88
C ILE A 78 -0.91 11.93 -9.26
N ASN A 79 -0.02 12.03 -10.25
CA ASN A 79 -0.32 11.71 -11.65
C ASN A 79 -0.91 10.28 -11.78
N PRO A 80 -2.14 10.12 -12.30
CA PRO A 80 -2.78 8.81 -12.45
C PRO A 80 -1.97 7.79 -13.26
N VAL A 81 -1.16 8.23 -14.23
CA VAL A 81 -0.28 7.34 -15.01
C VAL A 81 0.78 6.71 -14.10
N PHE A 82 1.39 7.51 -13.24
CA PHE A 82 2.35 7.03 -12.25
C PHE A 82 1.70 6.10 -11.22
N VAL A 83 0.50 6.44 -10.75
CA VAL A 83 -0.25 5.58 -9.81
C VAL A 83 -0.59 4.23 -10.45
N ALA A 84 -1.00 4.22 -11.73
CA ALA A 84 -1.29 3.00 -12.47
C ALA A 84 -0.06 2.09 -12.58
N ASP A 85 1.09 2.67 -12.91
CA ASP A 85 2.39 1.98 -12.99
C ASP A 85 2.80 1.36 -11.64
N GLN A 86 2.71 2.11 -10.54
CA GLN A 86 3.01 1.59 -9.19
C GLN A 86 2.11 0.42 -8.78
N LEU A 87 0.87 0.36 -9.28
CA LEU A 87 -0.09 -0.68 -8.96
C LEU A 87 -0.07 -1.86 -9.94
N GLY A 88 0.65 -1.76 -11.05
CA GLY A 88 0.60 -2.74 -12.13
C GLY A 88 -0.76 -2.81 -12.81
N HIS A 89 -1.49 -1.69 -12.89
CA HIS A 89 -2.79 -1.61 -13.53
C HIS A 89 -2.72 -0.85 -14.86
N SER A 90 -3.66 -1.11 -15.77
CA SER A 90 -3.90 -0.17 -16.87
C SER A 90 -4.51 1.13 -16.34
N LEU A 91 -4.19 2.25 -16.99
CA LEU A 91 -4.77 3.55 -16.64
C LEU A 91 -6.31 3.51 -16.70
N GLN A 92 -6.87 2.84 -17.70
CA GLN A 92 -8.31 2.66 -17.84
C GLN A 92 -8.93 1.96 -16.62
N MET A 93 -8.29 0.89 -16.13
CA MET A 93 -8.75 0.17 -14.94
C MET A 93 -8.65 1.05 -13.68
N LEU A 94 -7.55 1.79 -13.52
CA LEU A 94 -7.37 2.72 -12.41
C LEU A 94 -8.49 3.78 -12.39
N MET A 95 -8.69 4.47 -13.52
CA MET A 95 -9.70 5.52 -13.64
C MET A 95 -11.10 4.98 -13.39
N LYS A 96 -11.46 3.82 -13.95
CA LYS A 96 -12.74 3.16 -13.71
C LYS A 96 -13.01 2.91 -12.22
N ARG A 97 -11.99 2.60 -11.42
CA ARG A 97 -12.13 2.27 -10.00
C ARG A 97 -12.07 3.48 -9.08
N TYR A 98 -11.23 4.46 -9.40
CA TYR A 98 -10.84 5.50 -8.44
C TYR A 98 -11.08 6.93 -8.89
N ALA A 99 -11.45 7.21 -10.15
CA ALA A 99 -11.63 8.58 -10.64
C ALA A 99 -12.63 9.38 -9.80
N LYS A 100 -13.66 8.72 -9.25
CA LYS A 100 -14.64 9.38 -8.36
C LYS A 100 -14.01 10.10 -7.17
N TRP A 101 -12.87 9.64 -6.67
CA TRP A 101 -12.19 10.22 -5.51
C TRP A 101 -11.24 11.37 -5.87
N MET A 102 -11.06 11.70 -7.15
CA MET A 102 -10.19 12.78 -7.59
C MET A 102 -10.82 14.18 -7.43
N HIS A 103 -12.12 14.26 -7.12
CA HIS A 103 -12.94 15.47 -7.30
C HIS A 103 -13.24 16.27 -6.02
N GLY A 104 -12.80 15.81 -4.84
CA GLY A 104 -13.23 16.34 -3.54
C GLY A 104 -13.05 17.86 -3.38
N ASP A 105 -11.82 18.36 -3.57
CA ASP A 105 -11.50 19.79 -3.46
C ASP A 105 -11.13 20.43 -4.81
N LYS A 106 -10.78 19.62 -5.81
CA LYS A 106 -10.25 20.09 -7.09
C LYS A 106 -11.30 20.69 -8.00
N ASN A 107 -12.56 20.25 -7.93
CA ASN A 107 -13.62 20.84 -8.75
C ASN A 107 -13.76 22.34 -8.47
N ARG A 108 -13.59 22.78 -7.23
CA ARG A 108 -13.65 24.22 -6.90
C ARG A 108 -12.49 25.00 -7.50
N ILE A 109 -11.30 24.40 -7.54
CA ILE A 109 -10.10 24.97 -8.17
C ILE A 109 -10.25 24.99 -9.70
N GLU A 110 -10.71 23.90 -10.32
CA GLU A 110 -10.96 23.87 -11.77
C GLU A 110 -12.04 24.87 -12.19
N MET A 111 -13.10 25.01 -11.41
CA MET A 111 -14.13 26.03 -11.62
C MET A 111 -13.58 27.46 -11.51
N SER A 112 -12.60 27.70 -10.63
CA SER A 112 -11.96 29.02 -10.54
C SER A 112 -11.12 29.38 -11.77
N LYS A 113 -10.56 28.40 -12.50
CA LYS A 113 -9.80 28.65 -13.74
C LYS A 113 -10.71 29.11 -14.88
N LEU A 114 -11.94 28.61 -14.92
CA LEU A 114 -12.94 28.96 -15.93
C LEU A 114 -13.46 30.40 -15.78
N ASN A 115 -13.39 30.97 -14.57
CA ASN A 115 -13.91 32.30 -14.24
C ASN A 115 -12.85 33.40 -14.30
N THR A 116 -11.71 33.16 -14.95
CA THR A 116 -10.67 34.17 -15.11
C THR A 116 -10.97 35.00 -16.36
N ASN A 117 -11.52 36.19 -16.17
CA ASN A 117 -11.54 37.26 -17.18
C ASN A 117 -10.14 37.85 -17.37
#